data_AF-A0AAV1YU00-F1
#
_entry.id   AF-A0AAV1YU00-F1
#
_cell.length_a   1.000
_cell.length_b   1.000
_cell.length_c   1.000
_cell.angle_alpha   90.00
_cell.angle_beta   90.00
_cell.angle_gamma   90.00
#
_symmetry.space_group_name_H-M   'P 1'
#
loop_
_entity.id
_entity.type
_entity.pdbx_description
1 polymer ?
#
loop_
_entity_poly.entity_id
_entity_poly.type
_entity_poly.pdbx_seq_one_letter_code
_entity_poly.pdbx_strand_id
1 'polypeptide(L)'
;MLDEIHLKEYFDYKGGSISGMPYDSETSASRERESAQVFMIKSISSQYKDVVHVLPVHSITGNVLHKSIKKIIIGLEDIGFTVIGIITDNISVNRKAVELFIDPPELSYCYPHPVDKSRPLYFVVDPVHLLKCIRSNWLNQKNDGRCFCYPKFDSVHAVTDIADFKTA
;
A
#
# COMPACT_ATOMS: atom_id res chain seq x y z
N MET A 1 8.44 1.50 -0.43
CA MET A 1 7.44 0.77 -1.23
C MET A 1 7.03 -0.45 -0.46
N LEU A 2 5.75 -0.82 -0.52
CA LEU A 2 5.24 -1.99 0.19
C LEU A 2 4.23 -2.72 -0.70
N ASP A 3 4.35 -4.04 -0.70
CA ASP A 3 3.52 -4.94 -1.50
C ASP A 3 3.33 -6.27 -0.76
N GLU A 4 2.27 -7.00 -1.11
CA GLU A 4 1.93 -8.30 -0.53
C GLU A 4 2.30 -9.40 -1.52
N ILE A 5 3.03 -10.42 -1.04
CA ILE A 5 3.32 -11.63 -1.80
C ILE A 5 2.66 -12.83 -1.14
N HIS A 6 1.95 -13.62 -1.93
CA HIS A 6 1.39 -14.89 -1.47
C HIS A 6 2.47 -15.95 -1.39
N LEU A 7 2.59 -16.58 -0.23
CA LEU A 7 3.53 -17.66 0.03
C LEU A 7 2.84 -19.01 -0.08
N LYS A 8 3.61 -20.02 -0.49
CA LYS A 8 3.18 -21.40 -0.34
C LYS A 8 3.52 -21.82 1.08
N GLU A 9 2.51 -22.25 1.83
CA GLU A 9 2.70 -22.79 3.18
C GLU A 9 3.74 -23.93 3.16
N TYR A 10 4.76 -23.80 3.99
CA TYR A 10 5.73 -24.85 4.24
C TYR A 10 6.24 -24.75 5.67
N PHE A 11 6.46 -25.90 6.30
CA PHE A 11 7.13 -25.98 7.59
C PHE A 11 8.52 -26.57 7.38
N ASP A 12 9.55 -25.89 7.87
CA ASP A 12 10.92 -26.41 7.89
C ASP A 12 11.42 -26.48 9.34
N TYR A 13 12.00 -27.63 9.69
CA TYR A 13 12.57 -27.89 11.01
C TYR A 13 14.08 -28.04 10.86
N LYS A 14 14.81 -27.05 11.38
CA LYS A 14 16.28 -27.03 11.36
C LYS A 14 16.81 -26.66 12.74
N GLY A 15 17.66 -27.53 13.28
CA GLY A 15 18.42 -27.23 14.50
C GLY A 15 17.57 -26.97 15.76
N GLY A 16 16.39 -27.58 15.89
CA GLY A 16 15.51 -27.36 17.04
C GLY A 16 14.51 -26.22 16.88
N SER A 17 14.56 -25.46 15.79
CA SER A 17 13.60 -24.40 15.49
C SER A 17 12.67 -24.80 14.35
N ILE A 18 11.38 -24.47 14.51
CA ILE A 18 10.38 -24.56 13.44
C ILE A 18 10.30 -23.19 12.76
N SER A 19 10.35 -23.18 11.44
CA SER A 19 10.18 -21.99 10.59
C SER A 19 8.99 -22.18 9.65
N GLY A 20 8.39 -21.08 9.19
CA GLY A 20 7.14 -21.08 8.40
C GLY A 20 5.88 -20.76 9.20
N MET A 21 6.02 -20.14 10.38
CA MET A 21 4.88 -19.63 11.15
C MET A 21 4.68 -18.13 10.86
N PRO A 22 3.44 -17.68 10.56
CA PRO A 22 3.11 -16.26 10.40
C PRO A 22 3.27 -15.47 11.70
N TYR A 23 3.46 -14.15 11.60
CA TYR A 23 3.64 -13.27 12.77
C TYR A 23 2.41 -13.22 13.69
N ASP A 24 1.20 -13.50 13.18
CA ASP A 24 -0.08 -13.40 13.89
C ASP A 24 -0.63 -14.75 14.41
N SER A 25 0.17 -15.82 14.39
CA SER A 25 -0.30 -17.19 14.60
C SER A 25 -0.55 -17.63 16.06
N GLU A 26 -0.73 -16.73 17.02
CA GLU A 26 -1.04 -17.16 18.40
C GLU A 26 -2.41 -17.86 18.54
N THR A 27 -3.31 -17.80 17.54
CA THR A 27 -4.71 -18.22 17.78
C THR A 27 -5.46 -18.88 16.63
N SER A 28 -4.87 -19.28 15.50
CA SER A 28 -5.73 -19.80 14.40
C SER A 28 -5.15 -20.96 13.60
N ALA A 29 -5.69 -22.14 13.88
CA ALA A 29 -5.65 -23.34 13.05
C ALA A 29 -6.55 -23.22 11.78
N SER A 30 -6.64 -22.03 11.18
CA SER A 30 -7.40 -21.81 9.94
C SER A 30 -6.45 -21.82 8.74
N ARG A 31 -6.63 -22.84 7.90
CA ARG A 31 -5.84 -23.19 6.71
C ARG A 31 -6.07 -22.22 5.53
N GLU A 32 -5.86 -20.93 5.71
CA GLU A 32 -6.15 -19.95 4.65
C GLU A 32 -4.96 -19.02 4.39
N ARG A 33 -4.13 -19.35 3.38
CA ARG A 33 -3.20 -18.42 2.69
C ARG A 33 -2.26 -17.63 3.60
N GLU A 34 -1.04 -18.13 3.71
CA GLU A 34 0.10 -17.35 4.19
C GLU A 34 0.51 -16.30 3.14
N SER A 35 0.60 -15.03 3.53
CA SER A 35 1.22 -13.98 2.71
C SER A 35 2.35 -13.32 3.48
N ALA A 36 3.15 -12.51 2.79
CA ALA A 36 4.14 -11.69 3.43
C ALA A 36 4.04 -10.26 2.91
N GLN A 37 4.00 -9.32 3.84
CA GLN A 37 4.15 -7.92 3.55
C GLN A 37 5.63 -7.61 3.37
N VAL A 38 6.03 -7.22 2.17
CA VAL A 38 7.41 -6.85 1.85
C VAL A 38 7.54 -5.34 1.84
N PHE A 39 8.59 -4.85 2.48
CA PHE A 39 8.97 -3.45 2.51
C PHE A 39 10.28 -3.29 1.75
N MET A 40 10.27 -2.47 0.70
CA MET A 40 11.44 -2.16 -0.12
C MET A 40 11.78 -0.67 -0.05
N ILE A 41 13.07 -0.37 -0.01
CA ILE A 41 13.60 0.96 -0.25
C ILE A 41 14.01 1.08 -1.71
N LYS A 42 13.77 2.25 -2.29
CA LYS A 42 14.24 2.60 -3.63
C LYS A 42 14.75 4.03 -3.57
N SER A 43 15.99 4.22 -4.02
CA SER A 43 16.58 5.54 -4.16
C SER A 43 15.91 6.29 -5.31
N ILE A 44 15.82 7.62 -5.15
CA ILE A 44 15.30 8.53 -6.17
C ILE A 44 16.45 9.11 -7.00
N SER A 45 17.61 9.31 -6.37
CA SER A 45 18.81 9.87 -7.01
C SER A 45 19.71 8.80 -7.64
N SER A 46 19.48 7.52 -7.34
CA SER A 46 20.31 6.42 -7.83
C SER A 46 19.49 5.18 -8.16
N GLN A 47 20.14 4.17 -8.75
CA GLN A 47 19.51 2.89 -9.07
C GLN A 47 19.39 1.95 -7.85
N TYR A 48 19.84 2.38 -6.67
CA TYR A 48 19.83 1.57 -5.47
C TYR A 48 18.40 1.19 -5.09
N LYS A 49 18.19 -0.11 -4.84
CA LYS A 49 16.95 -0.68 -4.35
C LYS A 49 17.27 -1.88 -3.50
N ASP A 50 16.52 -2.08 -2.42
CA ASP A 50 16.76 -3.19 -1.50
C ASP A 50 15.49 -3.57 -0.74
N VAL A 51 15.47 -4.80 -0.22
CA VAL A 51 14.42 -5.28 0.68
C VAL A 51 14.83 -4.91 2.10
N VAL A 52 14.02 -4.07 2.75
CA VAL A 52 14.27 -3.59 4.12
C VAL A 52 13.71 -4.57 5.14
N HIS A 53 12.52 -5.11 4.86
CA HIS A 53 11.85 -6.02 5.78
C HIS A 53 10.85 -6.91 5.05
N VAL A 54 10.69 -8.13 5.55
CA VAL A 54 9.66 -9.08 5.11
C VAL A 54 8.91 -9.51 6.36
N LEU A 55 7.61 -9.24 6.39
CA LEU A 55 6.73 -9.56 7.52
C LEU A 55 5.72 -10.63 7.08
N PRO A 56 5.89 -11.91 7.46
CA PRO A 56 4.91 -12.96 7.23
C PRO A 56 3.62 -12.64 7.99
N VAL A 57 2.48 -12.64 7.30
CA VAL A 57 1.17 -12.29 7.86
C VAL A 57 0.09 -13.19 7.28
N HIS A 58 -0.87 -13.60 8.12
CA HIS A 58 -2.12 -14.18 7.64
C HIS A 58 -3.17 -13.08 7.43
N SER A 59 -3.31 -12.16 8.39
CA SER A 59 -4.12 -10.96 8.25
C SER A 59 -3.47 -9.77 8.94
N ILE A 60 -3.31 -8.65 8.24
CA ILE A 60 -2.72 -7.43 8.81
C ILE A 60 -3.76 -6.33 8.99
N THR A 61 -3.83 -5.78 10.20
CA THR A 61 -4.67 -4.61 10.47
C THR A 61 -3.89 -3.32 10.18
N GLY A 62 -4.57 -2.28 9.70
CA GLY A 62 -3.95 -0.97 9.41
C GLY A 62 -3.13 -0.39 10.57
N ASN A 63 -3.55 -0.60 11.83
CA ASN A 63 -2.79 -0.17 13.01
C ASN A 63 -1.43 -0.89 13.17
N VAL A 64 -1.40 -2.20 12.89
CA VAL A 64 -0.18 -3.01 12.96
C VAL A 64 0.74 -2.59 11.82
N LEU A 65 0.20 -2.46 10.61
CA LEU A 65 0.95 -1.99 9.45
C LEU A 65 1.53 -0.59 9.66
N HIS A 66 0.76 0.35 10.21
CA HIS A 66 1.22 1.70 10.55
C HIS A 66 2.45 1.65 11.48
N LYS A 67 2.37 0.85 12.56
CA LYS A 67 3.49 0.68 13.50
C LYS A 67 4.73 0.13 12.80
N SER A 68 4.56 -0.85 11.92
CA SER A 68 5.65 -1.42 11.13
C SER A 68 6.28 -0.39 10.20
N ILE A 69 5.47 0.35 9.42
CA ILE A 69 5.96 1.41 8.52
C ILE A 69 6.73 2.47 9.32
N LYS A 70 6.15 2.95 10.42
CA LYS A 70 6.78 3.99 11.26
C LYS A 70 8.13 3.53 11.80
N LYS A 71 8.24 2.30 12.31
CA LYS A 71 9.51 1.72 12.78
C LYS A 71 10.55 1.62 11.66
N ILE A 72 10.14 1.20 10.47
CA ILE A 72 11.02 1.09 9.31
C ILE A 72 11.55 2.47 8.89
N ILE A 73 10.69 3.50 8.85
CA ILE A 73 11.12 4.86 8.52
C ILE A 73 12.15 5.37 9.52
N ILE A 74 11.88 5.20 10.82
CA ILE A 74 12.82 5.61 11.88
C ILE A 74 14.14 4.86 11.73
N GLY A 75 14.11 3.54 11.58
CA GLY A 75 15.33 2.74 11.43
C GLY A 75 16.15 3.09 10.18
N LEU A 76 15.50 3.43 9.07
CA LEU A 76 16.20 3.88 7.86
C LEU A 76 16.87 5.25 8.05
N GLU A 77 16.19 6.18 8.73
CA GLU A 77 16.74 7.50 9.06
C GLU A 77 17.90 7.41 10.05
N ASP A 78 17.81 6.52 11.04
CA ASP A 78 18.91 6.26 11.99
C ASP A 78 20.17 5.71 11.29
N ILE A 79 20.01 4.95 10.20
CA ILE A 79 21.12 4.45 9.37
C ILE A 79 21.73 5.58 8.50
N GLY A 80 21.00 6.68 8.28
CA GLY A 80 21.43 7.83 7.48
C GLY A 80 20.73 7.98 6.14
N PHE A 81 19.68 7.21 5.85
CA PHE A 81 18.82 7.47 4.69
C PHE A 81 17.86 8.63 4.98
N THR A 82 17.51 9.39 3.93
CA THR A 82 16.43 10.37 4.01
C THR A 82 15.19 9.80 3.33
N VAL A 83 14.19 9.41 4.13
CA VAL A 83 12.93 8.86 3.62
C VAL A 83 11.99 10.01 3.29
N ILE A 84 11.57 10.10 2.03
CA ILE A 84 10.68 11.19 1.60
C ILE A 84 9.22 10.75 1.38
N GLY A 85 8.96 9.44 1.25
CA GLY A 85 7.61 9.00 0.94
C GLY A 85 7.38 7.50 1.00
N ILE A 86 6.09 7.17 1.06
CA ILE A 86 5.54 5.82 1.10
C ILE A 86 4.79 5.58 -0.21
N ILE A 87 5.09 4.45 -0.86
CA ILE A 87 4.41 3.99 -2.07
C ILE A 87 3.68 2.68 -1.75
N THR A 88 2.34 2.68 -1.83
CA THR A 88 1.46 1.52 -1.59
C THR A 88 0.56 1.25 -2.80
N ASP A 89 -0.09 0.09 -2.84
CA ASP A 89 -1.30 -0.10 -3.65
C ASP A 89 -2.51 0.67 -3.09
N ASN A 90 -3.67 0.58 -3.75
CA ASN A 90 -4.91 1.24 -3.30
C ASN A 90 -5.83 0.32 -2.49
N ILE A 91 -5.30 -0.46 -1.56
CA ILE A 91 -6.11 -1.30 -0.66
C ILE A 91 -6.46 -0.52 0.63
N SER A 92 -7.65 -0.79 1.18
CA SER A 92 -8.19 -0.12 2.38
C SER A 92 -7.29 -0.22 3.61
N VAL A 93 -6.61 -1.36 3.79
CA VAL A 93 -5.68 -1.60 4.90
C VAL A 93 -4.46 -0.66 4.81
N ASN A 94 -3.89 -0.52 3.61
CA ASN A 94 -2.75 0.35 3.35
C ASN A 94 -3.11 1.82 3.54
N ARG A 95 -4.27 2.24 3.02
CA ARG A 95 -4.81 3.59 3.25
C ARG A 95 -4.98 3.89 4.74
N LYS A 96 -5.63 2.99 5.48
CA LYS A 96 -5.82 3.14 6.93
C LYS A 96 -4.50 3.21 7.69
N ALA A 97 -3.48 2.47 7.27
CA ALA A 97 -2.16 2.53 7.89
C ALA A 97 -1.47 3.88 7.69
N VAL A 98 -1.68 4.50 6.51
CA VAL A 98 -1.08 5.81 6.19
C VAL A 98 -1.86 6.96 6.81
N GLU A 99 -3.19 6.89 6.88
CA GLU A 99 -4.05 7.88 7.54
C GLU A 99 -3.64 8.13 9.01
N LEU A 100 -3.10 7.11 9.68
CA LEU A 100 -2.66 7.17 11.08
C LEU A 100 -1.36 7.98 11.30
N PHE A 101 -0.75 8.54 10.25
CA PHE A 101 0.38 9.47 10.39
C PHE A 101 -0.04 10.89 10.81
N ILE A 102 -1.34 11.18 10.80
CA ILE A 102 -1.91 12.44 11.30
C ILE A 102 -2.99 12.14 12.36
N ASP A 103 -3.19 13.10 13.27
CA ASP A 103 -4.22 13.07 14.31
C ASP A 103 -5.05 14.37 14.23
N PRO A 104 -6.37 14.30 13.94
CA PRO A 104 -7.17 13.09 13.71
C PRO A 104 -6.81 12.36 12.39
N PRO A 105 -7.05 11.03 12.28
CA PRO A 105 -6.73 10.28 11.07
C PRO A 105 -7.51 10.78 9.86
N GLU A 106 -6.78 11.16 8.81
CA GLU A 106 -7.34 11.65 7.55
C GLU A 106 -6.45 11.23 6.39
N LEU A 107 -7.05 10.88 5.25
CA LEU A 107 -6.30 10.52 4.06
C LEU A 107 -5.83 11.78 3.33
N SER A 108 -4.55 12.06 3.47
CA SER A 108 -3.83 13.12 2.76
C SER A 108 -2.77 12.53 1.81
N TYR A 109 -2.26 13.37 0.92
CA TYR A 109 -1.07 13.06 0.11
C TYR A 109 0.24 13.44 0.84
N CYS A 110 0.14 14.20 1.93
CA CYS A 110 1.28 14.73 2.67
C CYS A 110 1.01 14.62 4.18
N TYR A 111 1.98 14.07 4.90
CA TYR A 111 1.94 13.84 6.34
C TYR A 111 3.18 14.44 7.02
N PRO A 112 3.12 14.77 8.32
CA PRO A 112 4.31 15.14 9.07
C PRO A 112 5.27 13.94 9.16
N HIS A 113 6.56 14.15 8.85
CA HIS A 113 7.54 13.08 8.89
C HIS A 113 7.82 12.62 10.34
N PRO A 114 7.87 11.30 10.62
CA PRO A 114 7.89 10.77 11.99
C PRO A 114 9.17 11.06 12.78
N VAL A 115 10.29 11.33 12.09
CA VAL A 115 11.58 11.69 12.70
C VAL A 115 11.75 13.21 12.82
N ASP A 116 11.19 13.96 11.88
CA ASP A 116 11.37 15.41 11.78
C ASP A 116 10.09 16.04 11.24
N LYS A 117 9.29 16.62 12.14
CA LYS A 117 7.98 17.18 11.80
C LYS A 117 8.03 18.34 10.81
N SER A 118 9.20 18.94 10.57
CA SER A 118 9.36 20.03 9.60
C SER A 118 9.40 19.52 8.15
N ARG A 119 9.72 18.23 7.95
CA ARG A 119 9.77 17.60 6.64
C ARG A 119 8.44 16.94 6.28
N PRO A 120 8.02 17.02 5.00
CA PRO A 120 6.87 16.28 4.52
C PRO A 120 7.23 14.80 4.30
N LEU A 121 6.29 13.92 4.62
CA LEU A 121 6.28 12.53 4.21
C LEU A 121 5.16 12.34 3.17
N TYR A 122 5.54 12.09 1.92
CA TYR A 122 4.59 11.97 0.83
C TYR A 122 3.97 10.58 0.74
N PHE A 123 2.67 10.52 0.51
CA PHE A 123 1.96 9.30 0.21
C PHE A 123 1.64 9.23 -1.28
N VAL A 124 2.08 8.15 -1.93
CA VAL A 124 1.87 7.92 -3.35
C VAL A 124 1.24 6.55 -3.55
N VAL A 125 0.14 6.51 -4.30
CA VAL A 125 -0.45 5.24 -4.73
C VAL A 125 0.24 4.80 -6.03
N ASP A 126 0.57 3.52 -6.15
CA ASP A 126 1.18 2.99 -7.37
C ASP A 126 0.30 3.29 -8.60
N PRO A 127 0.80 4.07 -9.57
CA PRO A 127 0.04 4.43 -10.77
C PRO A 127 -0.41 3.22 -11.59
N VAL A 128 0.37 2.14 -11.62
CA VAL A 128 0.01 0.92 -12.36
C VAL A 128 -1.21 0.25 -11.73
N HIS A 129 -1.29 0.25 -10.39
CA HIS A 129 -2.45 -0.26 -9.68
C HIS A 129 -3.68 0.62 -9.91
N LEU A 130 -3.52 1.96 -9.91
CA LEU A 130 -4.60 2.88 -10.27
C LEU A 130 -5.17 2.61 -11.67
N LEU A 131 -4.29 2.46 -12.68
CA LEU A 131 -4.72 2.19 -14.05
C LEU A 131 -5.41 0.82 -14.17
N LYS A 132 -4.91 -0.21 -13.49
CA LYS A 132 -5.57 -1.53 -13.43
C LYS A 132 -6.96 -1.43 -12.79
N CYS A 133 -7.11 -0.66 -11.70
CA CYS A 133 -8.39 -0.42 -11.04
C CYS A 133 -9.36 0.32 -11.96
N ILE A 134 -8.92 1.38 -12.63
CA ILE A 134 -9.73 2.13 -13.60
C ILE A 134 -10.22 1.20 -14.71
N ARG A 135 -9.31 0.43 -15.33
CA ARG A 135 -9.65 -0.54 -16.37
C ARG A 135 -10.65 -1.58 -15.87
N SER A 136 -10.42 -2.14 -14.68
CA SER A 136 -11.29 -3.17 -14.11
C SER A 136 -12.70 -2.63 -13.81
N ASN A 137 -12.78 -1.42 -13.25
CA ASN A 137 -14.06 -0.76 -12.99
C ASN A 137 -14.80 -0.47 -14.30
N TRP A 138 -14.08 -0.05 -15.34
CA TRP A 138 -14.65 0.20 -16.67
C TRP A 138 -15.17 -1.09 -17.32
N LEU A 139 -14.38 -2.17 -17.35
CA LEU A 139 -14.80 -3.46 -17.92
C LEU A 139 -15.96 -4.11 -17.16
N ASN A 140 -16.02 -3.92 -15.85
CA ASN A 140 -17.07 -4.48 -14.99
C ASN A 140 -18.21 -3.48 -14.71
N GLN A 141 -18.40 -2.48 -15.58
CA GLN A 141 -19.54 -1.56 -15.50
C GLN A 141 -20.86 -2.34 -15.53
N LYS A 142 -21.46 -2.53 -14.35
CA LYS A 142 -22.80 -3.16 -14.21
C LYS A 142 -23.93 -2.13 -14.15
N ASN A 143 -23.64 -0.89 -13.75
CA ASN A 143 -24.62 0.19 -13.56
C ASN A 143 -24.09 1.50 -14.17
N ASP A 144 -24.95 2.25 -14.86
CA ASP A 144 -24.62 3.54 -15.49
C ASP A 144 -24.17 4.62 -14.46
N GLY A 145 -24.46 4.42 -13.17
CA GLY A 145 -23.98 5.27 -12.07
C GLY A 145 -22.54 5.01 -11.60
N ARG A 146 -21.84 4.02 -12.18
CA ARG A 146 -20.41 3.73 -11.92
C ARG A 146 -19.55 4.00 -13.15
N CYS A 147 -20.04 4.86 -14.03
CA CYS A 147 -19.30 5.29 -15.20
C CYS A 147 -18.14 6.20 -14.83
N PHE A 148 -17.08 6.16 -15.65
CA PHE A 148 -16.02 7.16 -15.55
C PHE A 148 -16.55 8.46 -16.16
N CYS A 149 -16.90 9.41 -15.30
CA CYS A 149 -17.35 10.74 -15.71
C CYS A 149 -16.12 11.66 -15.86
N TYR A 150 -16.04 12.35 -16.98
CA TYR A 150 -14.99 13.33 -17.25
C TYR A 150 -15.59 14.63 -17.77
N PRO A 151 -14.96 15.80 -17.51
CA PRO A 151 -15.46 17.05 -18.07
C PRO A 151 -15.30 17.04 -19.59
N LYS A 152 -16.29 17.55 -20.32
CA LYS A 152 -16.14 17.84 -21.74
C LYS A 152 -15.06 18.91 -21.91
N PHE A 153 -14.00 18.57 -22.64
CA PHE A 153 -12.87 19.46 -22.86
C PHE A 153 -13.24 20.70 -23.70
N ASP A 154 -14.32 20.61 -24.50
CA ASP A 154 -14.74 21.67 -25.44
C ASP A 154 -15.91 22.54 -24.95
N SER A 155 -16.44 22.33 -23.73
CA SER A 155 -17.61 23.11 -23.26
C SER A 155 -17.25 24.19 -22.24
N VAL A 156 -17.76 25.41 -22.48
CA VAL A 156 -17.66 26.56 -21.56
C VAL A 156 -18.43 26.34 -20.24
N HIS A 157 -19.30 25.34 -20.21
CA HIS A 157 -20.06 24.92 -19.03
C HIS A 157 -19.53 23.59 -18.48
N ALA A 158 -19.73 23.33 -17.18
CA ALA A 158 -19.36 22.08 -16.53
C ALA A 158 -20.29 20.92 -16.97
N VAL A 159 -20.18 20.51 -18.22
CA VAL A 159 -20.87 19.33 -18.77
C VAL A 159 -19.95 18.13 -18.60
N THR A 160 -20.41 17.13 -17.86
CA THR A 160 -19.70 15.84 -17.74
C THR A 160 -20.15 14.90 -18.83
N ASP A 161 -19.21 14.20 -19.45
CA ASP A 161 -19.45 13.09 -20.35
C ASP A 161 -19.12 11.75 -19.67
N ILE A 162 -19.62 10.66 -20.24
CA ILE A 162 -19.47 9.30 -19.73
C ILE A 162 -18.57 8.51 -20.68
N ALA A 163 -17.50 7.93 -20.16
CA ALA A 163 -16.73 6.94 -20.91
C ALA A 163 -17.40 5.56 -20.78
N ASP A 164 -18.05 5.10 -21.84
CA ASP A 164 -18.69 3.79 -21.98
C ASP A 164 -18.22 3.12 -23.30
N PHE A 165 -18.08 1.79 -23.30
CA PHE A 165 -17.79 0.99 -24.49
C PHE A 165 -19.03 0.70 -25.34
N LYS A 166 -20.24 0.90 -24.81
CA LYS A 166 -21.48 0.74 -25.61
C LYS A 166 -21.64 1.80 -26.69
N THR A 167 -20.93 2.92 -26.56
CA THR A 167 -20.99 4.07 -27.48
C THR A 167 -19.74 4.23 -28.35
N ALA A 168 -18.79 3.30 -28.29
CA ALA A 168 -17.56 3.28 -29.09
C ALA A 168 -17.73 2.54 -30.42
#